data_AF-A0A6N3BK99-F1
#
_entry.id   AF-A0A6N3BK99-F1
#
_cell.length_a   1.000
_cell.length_b   1.000
_cell.length_c   1.000
_cell.angle_alpha   90.00
_cell.angle_beta   90.00
_cell.angle_gamma   90.00
#
_symmetry.space_group_name_H-M   'P 1'
#
loop_
_entity.id
_entity.type
_entity.pdbx_description
1 polymer ?
#
loop_
_entity_poly.entity_id
_entity_poly.type
_entity_poly.pdbx_seq_one_letter_code
_entity_poly.pdbx_strand_id
1 'polypeptide(L)'
;MYPGALLGCQGMGEFQNMLHAALNIGVDPVAIKETIYQATAYLEIGRTCDFLIAANGIMEQHGVRLPLAPQASTNEETRFERGLAKQVELFGPDMAKRQTDGPALRRNINRWLADNCFGDYYTRNGLNGQEREMITFCFFLAQGGCENQLRGHTAGNFGVGNGKEKLYSVVEQCMPYIGYPRSLNAMSIIDEIAAKEK
;
A
#
# COMPACT_ATOMS: atom_id res chain seq x y z
N MET A 1 -3.84 9.94 0.37
CA MET A 1 -2.61 10.03 -0.46
C MET A 1 -1.40 10.48 0.35
N TYR A 2 -1.50 11.55 1.14
CA TYR A 2 -0.37 12.18 1.87
C TYR A 2 0.54 11.27 2.74
N PRO A 3 0.06 10.28 3.52
CA PRO A 3 0.95 9.50 4.39
C PRO A 3 1.76 8.41 3.66
N GLY A 4 1.38 8.01 2.44
CA GLY A 4 1.97 6.84 1.78
C GLY A 4 3.47 6.98 1.51
N ALA A 5 3.88 8.09 0.89
CA ALA A 5 5.29 8.35 0.63
C ALA A 5 6.09 8.58 1.91
N LEU A 6 5.51 9.26 2.89
CA LEU A 6 6.19 9.57 4.16
C LEU A 6 6.42 8.31 5.02
N LEU A 7 5.52 7.34 4.96
CA LEU A 7 5.75 6.00 5.49
C LEU A 7 6.93 5.33 4.78
N GLY A 8 6.93 5.31 3.44
CA GLY A 8 7.98 4.66 2.65
C GLY A 8 9.37 5.28 2.80
N CYS A 9 9.47 6.61 2.88
CA CYS A 9 10.74 7.31 3.09
C CYS A 9 11.10 7.55 4.57
N GLN A 10 10.25 7.11 5.50
CA GLN A 10 10.41 7.28 6.95
C GLN A 10 10.43 8.74 7.44
N GLY A 11 9.70 9.63 6.76
CA GLY A 11 9.58 11.04 7.11
C GLY A 11 8.63 11.28 8.30
N MET A 12 9.01 10.89 9.52
CA MET A 12 8.14 10.96 10.71
C MET A 12 7.63 12.38 11.03
N GLY A 13 8.50 13.39 11.04
CA GLY A 13 8.09 14.75 11.37
C GLY A 13 7.05 15.30 10.40
N GLU A 14 7.30 15.11 9.10
CA GLU A 14 6.36 15.57 8.07
C GLU A 14 5.09 14.71 8.02
N PHE A 15 5.17 13.43 8.36
CA PHE A 15 3.99 12.58 8.53
C PHE A 15 3.06 13.13 9.60
N GLN A 16 3.60 13.55 10.75
CA GLN A 16 2.79 14.15 11.82
C GLN A 16 2.12 15.44 11.35
N ASN A 17 2.87 16.34 10.70
CA ASN A 17 2.34 17.58 10.14
C ASN A 17 1.19 17.32 9.15
N MET A 18 1.42 16.41 8.20
CA MET A 18 0.42 16.02 7.21
C MET A 18 -0.78 15.32 7.82
N LEU A 19 -0.60 14.57 8.90
CA LEU A 19 -1.72 13.93 9.60
C LEU A 19 -2.61 14.97 10.30
N HIS A 20 -2.03 15.99 10.95
CA HIS A 20 -2.84 17.10 11.48
C HIS A 20 -3.62 17.80 10.36
N ALA A 21 -2.97 18.09 9.23
CA ALA A 21 -3.63 18.70 8.08
C ALA A 21 -4.77 17.82 7.52
N ALA A 22 -4.53 16.52 7.39
CA ALA A 22 -5.52 15.56 6.89
C ALA A 22 -6.76 15.49 7.80
N LEU A 23 -6.58 15.44 9.12
CA LEU A 23 -7.70 15.42 10.06
C LEU A 23 -8.47 16.75 10.07
N ASN A 24 -7.78 17.89 9.96
CA ASN A 24 -8.40 19.21 9.87
C ASN A 24 -9.32 19.37 8.63
N ILE A 25 -9.00 18.70 7.53
CA ILE A 25 -9.82 18.72 6.31
C ILE A 25 -10.82 17.54 6.25
N GLY A 26 -10.96 16.76 7.32
CA GLY A 26 -11.96 15.72 7.45
C GLY A 26 -11.62 14.40 6.74
N VAL A 27 -10.33 14.08 6.52
CA VAL A 27 -9.94 12.74 6.06
C VAL A 27 -10.34 11.70 7.10
N ASP A 28 -10.99 10.63 6.65
CA ASP A 28 -11.47 9.54 7.51
C ASP A 28 -10.31 8.89 8.31
N PRO A 29 -10.37 8.88 9.65
CA PRO A 29 -9.39 8.17 10.48
C PRO A 29 -9.24 6.69 10.12
N VAL A 30 -10.30 6.03 9.64
CA VAL A 30 -10.24 4.63 9.19
C VAL A 30 -9.30 4.49 8.00
N ALA A 31 -9.42 5.36 6.98
CA ALA A 31 -8.55 5.33 5.80
C ALA A 31 -7.07 5.59 6.17
N ILE A 32 -6.82 6.49 7.14
CA ILE A 32 -5.47 6.74 7.67
C ILE A 32 -4.90 5.48 8.34
N LYS A 33 -5.69 4.85 9.21
CA LYS A 33 -5.28 3.60 9.88
C LYS A 33 -5.02 2.48 8.90
N GLU A 34 -5.90 2.28 7.93
CA GLU A 34 -5.76 1.25 6.92
C GLU A 34 -4.53 1.48 6.03
N THR A 35 -4.15 2.75 5.80
CA THR A 35 -2.88 3.08 5.13
C THR A 35 -1.68 2.59 5.94
N ILE A 36 -1.63 2.87 7.25
CA ILE A 36 -0.52 2.46 8.13
C ILE A 36 -0.49 0.93 8.30
N TYR A 37 -1.66 0.29 8.43
CA TYR A 37 -1.75 -1.16 8.52
C TYR A 37 -1.23 -1.82 7.25
N GLN A 38 -1.71 -1.39 6.08
CA GLN A 38 -1.25 -1.94 4.80
C GLN A 38 0.26 -1.73 4.59
N ALA A 39 0.81 -0.59 5.04
CA ALA A 39 2.24 -0.33 4.99
C ALA A 39 3.06 -1.42 5.70
N THR A 40 2.52 -2.07 6.73
CA THR A 40 3.25 -3.09 7.51
C THR A 40 3.65 -4.30 6.65
N ALA A 41 2.84 -4.67 5.66
CA ALA A 41 3.16 -5.77 4.76
C ALA A 41 4.35 -5.47 3.82
N TYR A 42 4.64 -4.18 3.59
CA TYR A 42 5.59 -3.72 2.59
C TYR A 42 6.84 -3.07 3.18
N LEU A 43 6.64 -2.32 4.26
CA LEU A 43 7.64 -1.52 4.96
C LEU A 43 8.05 -2.13 6.30
N GLU A 44 7.51 -3.29 6.68
CA GLU A 44 7.80 -4.00 7.93
C GLU A 44 7.24 -3.34 9.21
N ILE A 45 6.87 -4.17 10.19
CA ILE A 45 6.30 -3.72 11.47
C ILE A 45 7.28 -2.87 12.30
N GLY A 46 8.58 -3.15 12.19
CA GLY A 46 9.61 -2.42 12.93
C GLY A 46 9.70 -0.95 12.53
N ARG A 47 9.25 -0.59 11.32
CA ARG A 47 9.21 0.78 10.83
C ARG A 47 7.82 1.40 11.04
N THR A 48 6.75 0.66 10.81
CA THR A 48 5.38 1.20 10.85
C THR A 48 4.81 1.37 12.26
N CYS A 49 5.35 0.68 13.27
CA CYS A 49 4.87 0.77 14.66
C CYS A 49 4.92 2.21 15.20
N ASP A 50 6.02 2.92 14.98
CA ASP A 50 6.18 4.30 15.46
C ASP A 50 5.19 5.25 14.79
N PHE A 51 4.91 5.05 13.50
CA PHE A 51 3.90 5.83 12.78
C PHE A 51 2.49 5.56 13.32
N LEU A 52 2.20 4.32 13.69
CA LEU A 52 0.93 3.94 14.28
C LEU A 52 0.71 4.59 15.65
N ILE A 53 1.75 4.61 16.49
CA ILE A 53 1.75 5.25 17.81
C ILE A 53 1.56 6.76 17.66
N ALA A 54 2.34 7.41 16.79
CA ALA A 54 2.20 8.84 16.52
C ALA A 54 0.80 9.18 15.98
N ALA A 55 0.28 8.36 15.07
CA ALA A 55 -1.06 8.57 14.52
C ALA A 55 -2.17 8.45 15.59
N ASN A 56 -2.04 7.52 16.53
CA ASN A 56 -2.99 7.41 17.65
C ASN A 56 -3.01 8.69 18.49
N GLY A 57 -1.83 9.16 18.91
CA GLY A 57 -1.75 10.36 19.75
C GLY A 57 -2.33 11.59 19.04
N ILE A 58 -2.06 11.75 17.74
CA ILE A 58 -2.62 12.85 16.94
C ILE A 58 -4.13 12.69 16.78
N MET A 59 -4.63 11.48 16.48
CA MET A 59 -6.07 11.21 16.40
C MET A 59 -6.82 11.61 17.68
N GLU A 60 -6.30 11.25 18.85
CA GLU A 60 -6.88 11.62 20.14
C GLU A 60 -6.88 13.14 20.37
N GLN A 61 -5.82 13.85 19.97
CA GLN A 61 -5.76 15.32 20.02
C GLN A 61 -6.84 15.98 19.15
N HIS A 62 -7.23 15.34 18.04
CA HIS A 62 -8.32 15.77 17.17
C HIS A 62 -9.70 15.22 17.60
N GLY A 63 -9.80 14.64 18.81
CA GLY A 63 -11.06 14.15 19.38
C GLY A 63 -11.56 12.84 18.77
N VAL A 64 -10.73 12.13 18.00
CA VAL A 64 -11.07 10.81 17.47
C VAL A 64 -10.99 9.79 18.61
N ARG A 65 -12.11 9.10 18.88
CA ARG A 65 -12.16 8.04 19.90
C ARG A 65 -11.55 6.75 19.35
N LEU A 66 -10.58 6.19 20.08
CA LEU A 66 -9.96 4.90 19.78
C LEU A 66 -10.43 3.80 20.75
N PRO A 67 -10.40 2.51 20.35
CA PRO A 67 -10.06 2.01 19.01
C PRO A 67 -11.15 2.32 17.98
N LEU A 68 -10.76 2.46 16.71
CA LEU A 68 -11.71 2.55 15.59
C LEU A 68 -12.41 1.20 15.38
N ALA A 69 -13.55 1.23 14.69
CA ALA A 69 -14.30 0.03 14.33
C ALA A 69 -13.42 -0.96 13.50
N PRO A 70 -13.45 -2.27 13.79
CA PRO A 70 -12.69 -3.26 13.04
C PRO A 70 -13.05 -3.29 11.55
N GLN A 71 -12.05 -3.34 10.68
CA GLN A 71 -12.21 -3.44 9.22
C GLN A 71 -11.79 -4.81 8.66
N ALA A 72 -11.41 -5.76 9.51
CA ALA A 72 -11.06 -7.11 9.09
C ALA A 72 -12.28 -7.78 8.45
N SER A 73 -12.07 -8.45 7.32
CA SER A 73 -13.11 -9.22 6.64
C SER A 73 -12.80 -10.72 6.56
N THR A 74 -11.60 -11.12 7.00
CA THR A 74 -11.07 -12.49 7.01
C THR A 74 -10.73 -12.94 8.43
N ASN A 75 -10.48 -14.24 8.60
CA ASN A 75 -9.97 -14.88 9.81
C ASN A 75 -8.88 -15.91 9.41
N GLU A 76 -8.24 -16.57 10.38
CA GLU A 76 -7.14 -17.51 10.13
C GLU A 76 -7.47 -18.62 9.11
N GLU A 77 -8.71 -19.10 9.12
CA GLU A 77 -9.19 -20.16 8.21
C GLU A 77 -9.40 -19.65 6.78
N THR A 78 -9.87 -18.41 6.62
CA THR A 78 -10.32 -17.85 5.33
C THR A 78 -9.32 -16.93 4.66
N ARG A 79 -8.33 -16.41 5.38
CA ARG A 79 -7.39 -15.40 4.85
C ARG A 79 -6.56 -15.90 3.68
N PHE A 80 -6.13 -17.18 3.66
CA PHE A 80 -5.39 -17.73 2.52
C PHE A 80 -6.21 -17.73 1.24
N GLU A 81 -7.40 -18.32 1.25
CA GLU A 81 -8.24 -18.45 0.06
C GLU A 81 -8.68 -17.09 -0.46
N ARG A 82 -9.11 -16.19 0.44
CA ARG A 82 -9.56 -14.85 0.06
C ARG A 82 -8.42 -13.96 -0.40
N GLY A 83 -7.24 -14.09 0.21
CA GLY A 83 -6.04 -13.40 -0.21
C GLY A 83 -5.53 -13.88 -1.58
N LEU A 84 -5.54 -15.19 -1.82
CA LEU A 84 -5.19 -15.76 -3.12
C LEU A 84 -6.15 -15.27 -4.21
N ALA A 85 -7.46 -15.27 -3.96
CA ALA A 85 -8.46 -14.75 -4.88
C ALA A 85 -8.23 -13.26 -5.19
N LYS A 86 -7.92 -12.45 -4.17
CA LYS A 86 -7.60 -11.02 -4.35
C LYS A 86 -6.31 -10.82 -5.16
N GLN A 87 -5.29 -11.64 -4.93
CA GLN A 87 -4.05 -11.58 -5.69
C GLN A 87 -4.26 -11.95 -7.18
N VAL A 88 -5.10 -12.96 -7.44
CA VAL A 88 -5.50 -13.36 -8.81
C VAL A 88 -6.28 -12.27 -9.50
N GLU A 89 -7.23 -11.63 -8.80
CA GLU A 89 -8.02 -10.50 -9.32
C GLU A 89 -7.12 -9.34 -9.78
N LEU A 90 -6.07 -9.02 -9.01
CA LEU A 90 -5.21 -7.86 -9.27
C LEU A 90 -4.06 -8.13 -10.25
N PHE A 91 -3.48 -9.34 -10.22
CA PHE A 91 -2.22 -9.64 -10.93
C PHE A 91 -2.32 -10.82 -11.90
N GLY A 92 -3.51 -11.40 -12.05
CA GLY A 92 -3.81 -12.44 -13.04
C GLY A 92 -3.74 -13.89 -12.51
N PRO A 93 -4.25 -14.85 -13.31
CA PRO A 93 -4.49 -16.24 -12.88
C PRO A 93 -3.22 -17.01 -12.53
N ASP A 94 -2.07 -16.65 -13.10
CA ASP A 94 -0.79 -17.32 -12.84
C ASP A 94 -0.34 -17.21 -11.37
N MET A 95 -0.87 -16.22 -10.64
CA MET A 95 -0.57 -16.07 -9.22
C MET A 95 -1.03 -17.25 -8.39
N ALA A 96 -2.14 -17.90 -8.74
CA ALA A 96 -2.65 -19.06 -8.01
C ALA A 96 -1.58 -20.16 -7.90
N LYS A 97 -1.09 -20.62 -9.04
CA LYS A 97 -0.03 -21.64 -9.13
C LYS A 97 1.28 -21.15 -8.53
N ARG A 98 1.63 -19.89 -8.72
CA ARG A 98 2.85 -19.33 -8.14
C ARG A 98 2.87 -19.45 -6.63
N GLN A 99 1.72 -19.27 -5.96
CA GLN A 99 1.66 -19.38 -4.50
C GLN A 99 1.50 -20.80 -3.99
N THR A 100 0.86 -21.70 -4.74
CA THR A 100 0.62 -23.10 -4.31
C THR A 100 1.72 -24.08 -4.73
N ASP A 101 2.30 -23.88 -5.92
CA ASP A 101 3.14 -24.87 -6.61
C ASP A 101 4.61 -24.41 -6.71
N GLY A 102 4.97 -23.32 -6.03
CA GLY A 102 6.33 -22.80 -6.02
C GLY A 102 7.35 -23.77 -5.40
N PRO A 103 8.66 -23.56 -5.61
CA PRO A 103 9.71 -24.40 -5.04
C PRO A 103 9.56 -24.56 -3.52
N ALA A 104 9.80 -25.77 -3.00
CA ALA A 104 9.61 -26.08 -1.57
C ALA A 104 10.31 -25.09 -0.63
N LEU A 105 11.52 -24.64 -0.99
CA LEU A 105 12.30 -23.66 -0.22
C LEU A 105 11.64 -22.28 -0.11
N ARG A 106 10.71 -21.93 -1.02
CA ARG A 106 9.98 -20.66 -1.05
C ARG A 106 8.54 -20.76 -0.54
N ARG A 107 8.04 -21.97 -0.28
CA ARG A 107 6.63 -22.25 0.02
C ARG A 107 6.08 -21.34 1.13
N ASN A 108 6.85 -21.09 2.18
CA ASN A 108 6.38 -20.27 3.29
C ASN A 108 6.12 -18.82 2.87
N ILE A 109 7.08 -18.17 2.21
CA ILE A 109 6.92 -16.79 1.75
C ILE A 109 5.79 -16.69 0.71
N ASN A 110 5.72 -17.63 -0.23
CA ASN A 110 4.66 -17.67 -1.23
C ASN A 110 3.28 -17.81 -0.58
N ARG A 111 3.14 -18.73 0.38
CA ARG A 111 1.90 -18.90 1.15
C ARG A 111 1.57 -17.65 1.94
N TRP A 112 2.53 -17.06 2.68
CA TRP A 112 2.30 -15.85 3.49
C TRP A 112 1.99 -14.62 2.65
N LEU A 113 2.48 -14.54 1.42
CA LEU A 113 2.10 -13.47 0.51
C LEU A 113 0.60 -13.53 0.21
N ALA A 114 0.06 -14.69 -0.15
CA ALA A 114 -1.40 -14.84 -0.30
C ALA A 114 -2.13 -14.68 1.04
N ASP A 115 -1.68 -15.38 2.08
CA ASP A 115 -2.33 -15.49 3.39
C ASP A 115 -2.36 -14.16 4.15
N ASN A 116 -1.18 -13.61 4.44
CA ASN A 116 -1.04 -12.42 5.26
C ASN A 116 -1.10 -11.14 4.42
N CYS A 117 -0.23 -10.98 3.41
CA CYS A 117 -0.18 -9.72 2.66
C CYS A 117 -1.51 -9.41 1.96
N PHE A 118 -2.03 -10.35 1.16
CA PHE A 118 -3.31 -10.14 0.49
C PHE A 118 -4.50 -10.45 1.41
N GLY A 119 -4.47 -11.55 2.14
CA GLY A 119 -5.59 -11.98 2.97
C GLY A 119 -5.85 -11.12 4.21
N ASP A 120 -4.82 -10.68 4.94
CA ASP A 120 -5.00 -9.89 6.16
C ASP A 120 -5.03 -8.37 5.90
N TYR A 121 -4.41 -7.86 4.82
CA TYR A 121 -4.37 -6.42 4.54
C TYR A 121 -5.26 -5.99 3.37
N TYR A 122 -5.19 -6.64 2.21
CA TYR A 122 -5.94 -6.18 1.02
C TYR A 122 -7.44 -6.45 1.08
N THR A 123 -7.86 -7.47 1.82
CA THR A 123 -9.29 -7.80 1.95
C THR A 123 -10.01 -6.91 2.96
N ARG A 124 -9.28 -6.11 3.75
CA ARG A 124 -9.88 -5.24 4.76
C ARG A 124 -10.75 -4.17 4.10
N ASN A 125 -11.76 -3.73 4.84
CA ASN A 125 -12.58 -2.58 4.47
C ASN A 125 -11.82 -1.26 4.74
N GLY A 126 -12.46 -0.12 4.52
CA GLY A 126 -11.90 1.22 4.81
C GLY A 126 -11.01 1.81 3.71
N LEU A 127 -10.53 0.99 2.77
CA LEU A 127 -9.92 1.43 1.51
C LEU A 127 -10.42 0.54 0.37
N ASN A 128 -10.74 1.14 -0.77
CA ASN A 128 -11.09 0.41 -1.99
C ASN A 128 -9.84 -0.02 -2.79
N GLY A 129 -10.03 -0.85 -3.83
CA GLY A 129 -8.92 -1.39 -4.62
C GLY A 129 -8.03 -0.32 -5.28
N GLN A 130 -8.61 0.78 -5.78
CA GLN A 130 -7.85 1.89 -6.34
C GLN A 130 -6.99 2.58 -5.29
N GLU A 131 -7.53 2.79 -4.09
CA GLU A 131 -6.79 3.41 -3.00
C GLU A 131 -5.66 2.51 -2.53
N ARG A 132 -5.92 1.21 -2.35
CA ARG A 132 -4.92 0.24 -1.90
C ARG A 132 -3.75 0.14 -2.87
N GLU A 133 -4.00 0.00 -4.17
CA GLU A 133 -2.92 -0.07 -5.16
C GLU A 133 -2.15 1.25 -5.28
N MET A 134 -2.83 2.39 -5.23
CA MET A 134 -2.17 3.70 -5.27
C MET A 134 -1.28 3.92 -4.03
N ILE A 135 -1.76 3.54 -2.85
CA ILE A 135 -1.01 3.64 -1.59
C ILE A 135 0.21 2.71 -1.61
N THR A 136 0.05 1.46 -2.07
CA THR A 136 1.17 0.52 -2.22
C THR A 136 2.21 1.03 -3.22
N PHE A 137 1.77 1.63 -4.33
CA PHE A 137 2.66 2.29 -5.28
C PHE A 137 3.49 3.38 -4.60
N CYS A 138 2.87 4.24 -3.77
CA CYS A 138 3.59 5.25 -3.00
C CYS A 138 4.61 4.64 -2.02
N PHE A 139 4.32 3.51 -1.38
CA PHE A 139 5.26 2.83 -0.49
C PHE A 139 6.53 2.42 -1.23
N PHE A 140 6.40 1.72 -2.35
CA PHE A 140 7.56 1.24 -3.11
C PHE A 140 8.36 2.35 -3.77
N LEU A 141 7.66 3.34 -4.33
CA LEU A 141 8.27 4.55 -4.88
C LEU A 141 9.13 5.25 -3.82
N ALA A 142 8.60 5.44 -2.62
CA ALA A 142 9.29 6.18 -1.57
C ALA A 142 10.36 5.36 -0.83
N GLN A 143 10.21 4.04 -0.71
CA GLN A 143 11.24 3.16 -0.14
C GLN A 143 12.48 3.08 -1.04
N GLY A 144 12.28 2.93 -2.36
CA GLY A 144 13.34 2.69 -3.35
C GLY A 144 13.92 1.27 -3.26
N GLY A 145 14.63 0.83 -4.30
CA GLY A 145 15.19 -0.54 -4.35
C GLY A 145 14.14 -1.64 -4.50
N CYS A 146 12.90 -1.26 -4.84
CA CYS A 146 11.75 -2.13 -5.03
C CYS A 146 11.16 -1.98 -6.44
N GLU A 147 11.98 -1.67 -7.44
CA GLU A 147 11.54 -1.38 -8.81
C GLU A 147 10.82 -2.56 -9.47
N ASN A 148 11.11 -3.79 -9.06
CA ASN A 148 10.39 -4.99 -9.51
C ASN A 148 8.95 -5.01 -8.98
N GLN A 149 8.75 -4.66 -7.71
CA GLN A 149 7.43 -4.54 -7.10
C GLN A 149 6.70 -3.31 -7.64
N LEU A 150 7.40 -2.20 -7.84
CA LEU A 150 6.84 -0.97 -8.39
C LEU A 150 6.22 -1.23 -9.77
N ARG A 151 6.90 -1.97 -10.67
CA ARG A 151 6.32 -2.43 -11.95
C ARG A 151 5.03 -3.22 -11.79
N GLY A 152 5.04 -4.20 -10.88
CA GLY A 152 3.86 -5.02 -10.60
C GLY A 152 2.67 -4.17 -10.14
N HIS A 153 2.90 -3.26 -9.20
CA HIS A 153 1.86 -2.37 -8.68
C HIS A 153 1.51 -1.22 -9.62
N THR A 154 2.36 -0.82 -10.57
CA THR A 154 1.96 0.04 -11.68
C THR A 154 0.93 -0.67 -12.58
N ALA A 155 1.19 -1.93 -12.97
CA ALA A 155 0.23 -2.73 -13.72
C ALA A 155 -1.06 -2.98 -12.92
N GLY A 156 -0.94 -3.29 -11.63
CA GLY A 156 -2.07 -3.42 -10.71
C GLY A 156 -2.93 -2.16 -10.64
N ASN A 157 -2.29 -0.98 -10.56
CA ASN A 157 -2.96 0.31 -10.61
C ASN A 157 -3.76 0.51 -11.91
N PHE A 158 -3.19 0.21 -13.07
CA PHE A 158 -3.91 0.27 -14.33
C PHE A 158 -5.09 -0.69 -14.37
N GLY A 159 -4.92 -1.93 -13.89
CA GLY A 159 -5.98 -2.93 -13.79
C GLY A 159 -7.18 -2.51 -12.91
N VAL A 160 -6.95 -1.70 -11.86
CA VAL A 160 -8.02 -1.15 -11.01
C VAL A 160 -8.54 0.22 -11.48
N GLY A 161 -8.04 0.74 -12.61
CA GLY A 161 -8.50 1.98 -13.24
C GLY A 161 -7.72 3.24 -12.86
N ASN A 162 -6.61 3.13 -12.13
CA ASN A 162 -5.70 4.25 -11.88
C ASN A 162 -4.77 4.46 -13.08
N GLY A 163 -5.26 5.12 -14.12
CA GLY A 163 -4.54 5.36 -15.37
C GLY A 163 -3.24 6.16 -15.25
N LYS A 164 -2.52 6.25 -16.37
CA LYS A 164 -1.18 6.86 -16.48
C LYS A 164 -1.11 8.26 -15.91
N GLU A 165 -2.05 9.13 -16.28
CA GLU A 165 -2.11 10.52 -15.85
C GLU A 165 -2.27 10.64 -14.34
N LYS A 166 -3.09 9.77 -13.73
CA LYS A 166 -3.28 9.73 -12.29
C LYS A 166 -1.98 9.35 -11.58
N LEU A 167 -1.26 8.34 -12.08
CA LEU A 167 0.02 7.93 -11.49
C LEU A 167 1.10 9.00 -11.63
N TYR A 168 1.13 9.75 -12.74
CA TYR A 168 2.01 10.93 -12.85
C TYR A 168 1.72 11.97 -11.77
N SER A 169 0.46 12.35 -11.57
CA SER A 169 0.09 13.28 -10.49
C SER A 169 0.46 12.76 -9.10
N VAL A 170 0.35 11.46 -8.87
CA VAL A 170 0.79 10.82 -7.61
C VAL A 170 2.31 10.99 -7.43
N VAL A 171 3.11 10.74 -8.48
CA VAL A 171 4.57 10.92 -8.42
C VAL A 171 4.95 12.38 -8.18
N GLU A 172 4.29 13.33 -8.85
CA GLU A 172 4.49 14.77 -8.66
C GLU A 172 4.22 15.19 -7.22
N GLN A 173 3.13 14.68 -6.62
CA GLN A 173 2.79 14.96 -5.23
C GLN A 173 3.79 14.34 -4.24
N CYS A 174 4.41 13.21 -4.59
CA CYS A 174 5.42 12.56 -3.75
C CYS A 174 6.81 13.21 -3.88
N MET A 175 7.11 13.85 -5.02
CA MET A 175 8.43 14.36 -5.36
C MET A 175 9.07 15.24 -4.27
N PRO A 176 8.36 16.19 -3.63
CA PRO A 176 8.93 17.01 -2.56
C PRO A 176 9.47 16.20 -1.37
N TYR A 177 8.93 15.01 -1.12
CA TYR A 177 9.29 14.16 0.03
C TYR A 177 10.35 13.11 -0.30
N ILE A 178 10.52 12.76 -1.58
CA ILE A 178 11.35 11.61 -2.00
C ILE A 178 12.48 11.99 -2.96
N GLY A 179 12.44 13.22 -3.50
CA GLY A 179 13.43 13.77 -4.42
C GLY A 179 13.39 13.18 -5.83
N TYR A 180 14.13 13.82 -6.74
CA TYR A 180 14.12 13.50 -8.17
C TYR A 180 14.50 12.05 -8.53
N PRO A 181 15.53 11.39 -7.94
CA PRO A 181 15.94 10.07 -8.42
C PRO A 181 14.82 9.02 -8.35
N ARG A 182 14.10 8.97 -7.22
CA ARG A 182 12.97 8.04 -7.03
C ARG A 182 11.80 8.40 -7.94
N SER A 183 11.48 9.68 -8.05
CA SER A 183 10.42 10.16 -8.95
C SER A 183 10.69 9.82 -10.41
N LEU A 184 11.91 10.05 -10.92
CA LEU A 184 12.28 9.75 -12.30
C LEU A 184 12.26 8.25 -12.61
N ASN A 185 12.68 7.41 -11.64
CA ASN A 185 12.55 5.96 -11.76
C ASN A 185 11.08 5.53 -11.88
N ALA A 186 10.18 6.10 -11.06
CA ALA A 186 8.75 5.83 -11.17
C ALA A 186 8.16 6.28 -12.51
N MET A 187 8.49 7.49 -12.98
CA MET A 187 8.01 7.97 -14.29
C MET A 187 8.42 7.01 -15.42
N SER A 188 9.68 6.57 -15.40
CA SER A 188 10.21 5.61 -16.39
C SER A 188 9.48 4.26 -16.32
N ILE A 189 9.16 3.77 -15.12
CA ILE A 189 8.40 2.52 -14.94
C ILE A 189 6.94 2.67 -15.41
N ILE A 190 6.30 3.81 -15.12
CA ILE A 190 4.95 4.10 -15.60
C ILE A 190 4.92 4.07 -17.14
N ASP A 191 5.91 4.68 -17.79
CA ASP A 191 6.05 4.64 -19.26
C ASP A 191 6.29 3.24 -19.80
N GLU A 192 7.17 2.47 -19.14
CA GLU A 192 7.48 1.09 -19.51
C GLU A 192 6.23 0.20 -19.49
N ILE A 193 5.42 0.31 -18.44
CA ILE A 193 4.22 -0.51 -18.29
C ILE A 193 3.09 -0.03 -19.20
N ALA A 194 2.87 1.28 -19.32
CA ALA A 194 1.84 1.83 -20.20
C ALA A 194 2.06 1.47 -21.68
N ALA A 195 3.31 1.29 -22.10
CA ALA A 195 3.64 0.85 -23.46
C ALA A 195 3.23 -0.62 -23.74
N LYS A 196 3.07 -1.45 -22.71
CA LYS A 196 2.68 -2.87 -22.80
C LYS A 196 1.17 -3.09 -22.78
N GLU A 197 0.38 -2.08 -22.43
CA GLU A 197 -1.10 -2.13 -22.41
C GLU A 197 -1.76 -1.75 -23.74
N LYS A 198 -0.96 -1.50 -24.78
CA LYS A 198 -1.43 -1.33 -26.17
C LYS A 198 -1.71 -2.67 -26.83
#